data_AF-A0ABD6ETV8-F1
#
_entry.id   AF-A0ABD6ETV8-F1
#
_cell.length_a   1.000
_cell.length_b   1.000
_cell.length_c   1.000
_cell.angle_alpha   90.00
_cell.angle_beta   90.00
_cell.angle_gamma   90.00
#
_symmetry.space_group_name_H-M   'P 1'
#
loop_
_entity.id
_entity.type
_entity.pdbx_description
1 polymer ?
#
loop_
_entity_poly.entity_id
_entity_poly.type
_entity_poly.pdbx_seq_one_letter_code
_entity_poly.pdbx_strand_id
1 'polypeptide(L)'
;MSATKGENNEETARRMKEDADSRFNKLRRVAHDPATIAKSHDQIAHLQGNAKLHYVNVPSTRAYYLIKQDSWLYLERANDGSSSTLYVVRRLPNGQLLTRTLNG
;
A
#
# COMPACT_ATOMS: atom_id res chain seq x y z
N MET A 1 0.18 -21.77 25.36
CA MET A 1 -0.50 -20.46 25.28
C MET A 1 -0.87 -20.24 23.81
N SER A 2 -2.13 -20.42 23.46
CA SER A 2 -2.61 -20.29 22.09
C SER A 2 -2.90 -18.82 21.81
N ALA A 3 -2.06 -18.16 21.03
CA ALA A 3 -2.37 -16.84 20.49
C ALA A 3 -3.70 -16.93 19.74
N THR A 4 -4.64 -16.08 20.11
CA THR A 4 -5.98 -16.10 19.51
C THR A 4 -5.88 -15.58 18.07
N LYS A 5 -6.68 -16.13 17.16
CA LYS A 5 -6.67 -15.84 15.71
C LYS A 5 -6.72 -14.31 15.38
N GLY A 6 -7.16 -13.47 16.31
CA GLY A 6 -7.14 -12.01 16.21
C GLY A 6 -5.76 -11.35 16.40
N GLU A 7 -4.96 -11.80 17.38
CA GLU A 7 -3.61 -11.25 17.66
C GLU A 7 -2.65 -11.49 16.48
N ASN A 8 -2.81 -12.62 15.79
CA ASN A 8 -2.02 -12.93 14.60
C ASN A 8 -2.33 -11.98 13.42
N ASN A 9 -3.57 -11.50 13.31
CA ASN A 9 -3.97 -10.62 12.21
C ASN A 9 -3.51 -9.17 12.44
N GLU A 10 -3.45 -8.71 13.68
CA GLU A 10 -2.91 -7.38 14.02
C GLU A 10 -1.41 -7.30 13.71
N GLU A 11 -0.64 -8.28 14.18
CA GLU A 11 0.80 -8.34 13.90
C GLU A 11 1.08 -8.51 12.39
N THR A 12 0.27 -9.33 11.70
CA THR A 12 0.35 -9.47 10.24
C THR A 12 0.04 -8.14 9.55
N ALA A 13 -1.03 -7.45 9.95
CA ALA A 13 -1.39 -6.15 9.38
C ALA A 13 -0.29 -5.10 9.61
N ARG A 14 0.33 -5.09 10.80
CA ARG A 14 1.45 -4.21 11.14
C ARG A 14 2.65 -4.45 10.21
N ARG A 15 3.08 -5.70 10.04
CA ARG A 15 4.19 -6.05 9.15
C ARG A 15 3.91 -5.68 7.70
N MET A 16 2.69 -5.93 7.22
CA MET A 16 2.28 -5.55 5.86
C MET A 16 2.32 -4.01 5.69
N LYS A 17 1.91 -3.25 6.70
CA LYS A 17 1.95 -1.77 6.68
C LYS A 17 3.38 -1.27 6.59
N GLU A 18 4.28 -1.81 7.40
CA GLU A 18 5.69 -1.44 7.42
C GLU A 18 6.37 -1.71 6.06
N ASP A 19 6.09 -2.86 5.46
CA ASP A 19 6.61 -3.17 4.13
C ASP A 19 6.02 -2.26 3.04
N ALA A 20 4.70 -2.03 3.05
CA ALA A 20 4.04 -1.09 2.14
C ALA A 20 4.63 0.32 2.25
N ASP A 21 4.81 0.83 3.47
CA ASP A 21 5.36 2.17 3.71
C ASP A 21 6.81 2.26 3.25
N SER A 22 7.62 1.23 3.52
CA SER A 22 9.01 1.15 3.04
C SER A 22 9.09 1.20 1.52
N ARG A 23 8.30 0.37 0.83
CA ARG A 23 8.25 0.32 -0.64
C ARG A 23 7.74 1.62 -1.25
N PHE A 24 6.62 2.14 -0.75
CA PHE A 24 6.03 3.36 -1.27
C PHE A 24 6.95 4.57 -1.09
N ASN A 25 7.58 4.70 0.08
CA ASN A 25 8.52 5.80 0.32
C ASN A 25 9.77 5.72 -0.56
N LYS A 26 10.27 4.51 -0.89
CA LYS A 26 11.34 4.34 -1.87
C LYS A 26 10.92 4.85 -3.24
N LEU A 27 9.73 4.49 -3.72
CA LEU A 27 9.20 4.96 -5.00
C LEU A 27 9.02 6.48 -5.03
N ARG A 28 8.51 7.09 -3.95
CA ARG A 28 8.41 8.55 -3.86
C ARG A 28 9.77 9.24 -3.93
N ARG A 29 10.79 8.71 -3.24
CA ARG A 29 12.15 9.24 -3.34
C ARG A 29 12.67 9.21 -4.77
N VAL A 30 12.45 8.10 -5.49
CA VAL A 30 12.81 8.01 -6.92
C VAL A 30 12.03 9.03 -7.73
N ALA A 31 10.72 9.17 -7.51
CA ALA A 31 9.89 10.12 -8.26
C ALA A 31 10.35 11.59 -8.12
N HIS A 32 10.97 11.95 -7.00
CA HIS A 32 11.53 13.28 -6.74
C HIS A 32 13.03 13.39 -7.08
N ASP A 33 13.65 12.34 -7.62
CA ASP A 33 15.04 12.36 -8.08
C ASP A 33 15.15 13.20 -9.38
N PRO A 34 16.07 14.19 -9.46
CA PRO A 34 16.28 14.99 -10.66
C PRO A 34 16.48 14.18 -11.95
N ALA A 35 17.07 12.99 -11.87
CA ALA A 35 17.29 12.12 -13.01
C ALA A 35 15.99 11.52 -13.59
N THR A 36 14.93 11.40 -12.77
CA THR A 36 13.68 10.75 -13.20
C THR A 36 12.44 11.62 -13.07
N ILE A 37 12.52 12.79 -12.42
CA ILE A 37 11.36 13.65 -12.11
C ILE A 37 10.53 14.01 -13.35
N ALA A 38 11.16 14.24 -14.50
CA ALA A 38 10.47 14.56 -15.76
C ALA A 38 9.61 13.40 -16.32
N LYS A 39 9.84 12.17 -15.84
CA LYS A 39 9.13 10.95 -16.25
C LYS A 39 8.34 10.32 -15.09
N SER A 40 8.33 10.97 -13.93
CA SER A 40 7.74 10.46 -12.70
C SER A 40 6.56 11.32 -12.26
N HIS A 41 5.64 10.72 -11.51
CA HIS A 41 4.47 11.39 -10.95
C HIS A 41 4.29 10.95 -9.49
N ASP A 42 4.02 11.91 -8.60
CA ASP A 42 3.64 11.66 -7.20
C ASP A 42 2.43 12.54 -6.88
N GLN A 43 1.31 11.91 -6.53
CA GLN A 43 0.02 12.59 -6.36
C GLN A 43 -0.76 12.03 -5.19
N ILE A 44 -1.61 12.87 -4.60
CA ILE A 44 -2.54 12.49 -3.54
C ILE A 44 -3.93 12.97 -3.95
N ALA A 45 -4.86 12.04 -4.12
CA ALA A 45 -6.27 12.31 -4.35
C ALA A 45 -7.06 12.13 -3.04
N HIS A 46 -7.89 13.12 -2.71
CA HIS A 46 -8.82 13.05 -1.60
C HIS A 46 -10.17 12.52 -2.10
N LEU A 47 -10.63 11.43 -1.50
CA LEU A 47 -11.86 10.73 -1.88
C LEU A 47 -12.94 10.94 -0.82
N GLN A 48 -14.20 10.62 -1.17
CA GLN A 48 -15.32 10.71 -0.24
C GLN A 48 -15.10 9.87 1.03
N GLY A 49 -15.62 10.37 2.16
CA GLY A 49 -15.53 9.68 3.45
C GLY A 49 -14.11 9.64 4.04
N ASN A 50 -13.36 10.75 3.89
CA ASN A 50 -11.99 10.93 4.42
C ASN A 50 -10.97 9.90 3.91
N ALA A 51 -11.24 9.27 2.78
CA ALA A 51 -10.29 8.36 2.15
C ALA A 51 -9.22 9.14 1.37
N LYS A 52 -7.99 8.64 1.38
CA LYS A 52 -6.86 9.21 0.64
C LYS A 52 -6.26 8.15 -0.26
N LEU A 53 -6.08 8.49 -1.54
CA LEU A 53 -5.35 7.68 -2.50
C LEU A 53 -4.04 8.37 -2.81
N HIS A 54 -2.93 7.78 -2.37
CA HIS A 54 -1.61 8.17 -2.82
C HIS A 54 -1.26 7.37 -4.06
N TYR A 55 -0.72 8.04 -5.07
CA TYR A 55 -0.29 7.44 -6.32
C TYR A 55 1.13 7.90 -6.62
N VAL A 56 1.99 6.93 -6.93
CA VAL A 56 3.34 7.21 -7.43
C VAL A 56 3.58 6.38 -8.68
N ASN A 57 4.20 7.01 -9.67
CA ASN A 57 4.62 6.34 -10.89
C ASN A 57 6.03 6.81 -11.23
N VAL A 58 6.93 5.85 -11.37
CA VAL A 58 8.29 6.02 -11.86
C VAL A 58 8.43 5.18 -13.14
N PRO A 59 9.48 5.37 -13.97
CA PRO A 59 9.55 4.71 -15.28
C PRO A 59 9.28 3.20 -15.26
N SER A 60 9.81 2.48 -14.28
CA SER A 60 9.65 1.03 -14.15
C SER A 60 8.37 0.57 -13.46
N THR A 61 7.80 1.40 -12.57
CA THR A 61 6.90 0.92 -11.51
C THR A 61 5.85 1.97 -11.17
N ARG A 62 4.62 1.53 -10.93
CA ARG A 62 3.58 2.34 -10.32
C ARG A 62 3.07 1.69 -9.04
N ALA A 63 2.74 2.52 -8.05
CA ALA A 63 2.10 2.08 -6.84
C ALA A 63 0.90 2.95 -6.46
N TYR A 64 -0.10 2.30 -5.87
CA TYR A 64 -1.32 2.89 -5.35
C TYR A 64 -1.42 2.55 -3.86
N TYR A 65 -1.68 3.55 -3.05
CA TYR A 65 -1.85 3.40 -1.62
C TYR A 65 -3.15 4.07 -1.19
N LEU A 66 -4.19 3.27 -1.00
CA LEU A 66 -5.49 3.72 -0.54
C LEU A 66 -5.59 3.55 0.97
N ILE A 67 -5.95 4.62 1.67
CA ILE A 67 -6.15 4.63 3.12
C ILE A 67 -7.57 5.14 3.40
N LYS A 68 -8.34 4.39 4.18
CA LYS A 68 -9.65 4.78 4.67
C LYS A 68 -9.87 4.27 6.09
N GLN A 69 -9.80 5.17 7.07
CA GLN A 69 -9.87 4.83 8.49
C GLN A 69 -8.82 3.75 8.83
N ASP A 70 -9.22 2.65 9.47
CA ASP A 70 -8.35 1.53 9.84
C ASP A 70 -8.18 0.50 8.69
N SER A 71 -8.72 0.78 7.51
CA SER A 71 -8.58 -0.08 6.33
C SER A 71 -7.65 0.56 5.30
N TRP A 72 -6.82 -0.25 4.66
CA TRP A 72 -5.90 0.22 3.66
C TRP A 72 -5.57 -0.85 2.61
N LEU A 73 -5.17 -0.39 1.44
CA LEU A 73 -4.74 -1.20 0.31
C LEU A 73 -3.46 -0.63 -0.26
N TYR A 74 -2.48 -1.50 -0.49
CA TYR A 74 -1.27 -1.19 -1.22
C TYR A 74 -1.17 -2.09 -2.44
N LEU A 75 -1.03 -1.49 -3.61
CA LEU A 75 -0.84 -2.19 -4.88
C LEU A 75 0.40 -1.62 -5.56
N GLU A 76 1.38 -2.47 -5.80
CA GLU A 76 2.56 -2.17 -6.60
C GLU A 76 2.51 -3.02 -7.88
N ARG A 77 2.86 -2.40 -9.01
CA ARG A 77 2.95 -3.07 -10.31
C ARG A 77 4.08 -2.50 -11.13
N ALA A 78 4.76 -3.37 -11.87
CA ALA A 78 5.65 -2.92 -12.92
C ALA A 78 4.85 -2.34 -14.09
N ASN A 79 5.44 -1.40 -14.81
CA ASN A 79 4.81 -0.76 -15.96
C ASN A 79 4.83 -1.64 -17.22
N ASP A 80 5.57 -2.74 -17.20
CA ASP A 80 5.57 -3.78 -18.25
C ASP A 80 4.33 -4.69 -18.22
N GLY A 81 3.43 -4.52 -17.24
CA GLY A 81 2.20 -5.30 -17.10
C GLY A 81 2.30 -6.47 -16.12
N SER A 82 3.50 -6.78 -15.61
CA SER A 82 3.65 -7.76 -14.54
C SER A 82 3.09 -7.24 -13.20
N SER A 83 2.55 -8.16 -12.40
CA SER A 83 2.04 -7.86 -11.06
C SER A 83 3.13 -8.16 -10.04
N SER A 84 3.35 -7.28 -9.06
CA SER A 84 4.38 -7.50 -8.03
C SER A 84 3.78 -7.73 -6.66
N THR A 85 3.00 -6.78 -6.12
CA THR A 85 2.58 -6.86 -4.71
C THR A 85 1.19 -6.28 -4.51
N LEU A 86 0.34 -7.03 -3.78
CA LEU A 86 -0.94 -6.54 -3.27
C LEU A 86 -1.06 -6.87 -1.79
N TYR A 87 -1.25 -5.84 -0.98
CA TYR A 87 -1.64 -5.94 0.41
C TYR A 87 -3.02 -5.33 0.61
N VAL A 88 -3.88 -6.05 1.30
CA VAL A 88 -5.21 -5.58 1.70
C VAL A 88 -5.37 -5.80 3.19
N VAL A 89 -5.67 -4.74 3.92
CA VAL A 89 -6.08 -4.80 5.32
C VAL A 89 -7.44 -4.13 5.44
N ARG A 90 -8.42 -4.88 5.94
CA ARG A 90 -9.78 -4.38 6.15
C ARG A 90 -10.17 -4.60 7.60
N ARG A 91 -10.57 -3.51 8.27
CA ARG A 91 -11.26 -3.59 9.56
C ARG A 91 -12.76 -3.71 9.35
N LEU A 92 -13.34 -4.76 9.92
CA LEU A 92 -14.77 -5.01 9.90
C LEU A 92 -15.48 -4.22 11.00
N PRO A 93 -16.80 -3.98 10.90
CA PRO A 93 -17.57 -3.27 11.93
C PRO A 93 -17.52 -3.93 13.32
N ASN A 94 -17.32 -5.25 13.38
CA ASN A 94 -17.14 -6.00 14.63
C ASN A 94 -15.73 -5.90 15.23
N GLY A 95 -14.87 -5.03 14.68
CA GLY A 95 -13.50 -4.81 15.14
C GLY A 95 -12.47 -5.78 14.57
N GLN A 96 -12.88 -6.87 13.94
CA GLN A 96 -11.98 -7.88 13.38
C GLN A 96 -11.20 -7.35 12.18
N LEU A 97 -9.91 -7.69 12.09
CA LEU A 97 -9.06 -7.42 10.93
C LEU A 97 -9.02 -8.61 9.98
N LEU A 98 -9.17 -8.32 8.69
CA LEU A 98 -8.89 -9.23 7.59
C LEU A 98 -7.64 -8.75 6.86
N THR A 99 -6.70 -9.64 6.66
CA THR A 99 -5.48 -9.40 5.89
C THR A 99 -5.46 -10.29 4.65
N ARG A 100 -4.98 -9.77 3.52
CA ARG A 100 -4.70 -10.55 2.31
C ARG A 100 -3.44 -10.04 1.66
N THR A 101 -2.59 -10.99 1.27
CA THR A 101 -1.36 -10.73 0.53
C THR A 101 -1.37 -11.53 -0.76
N LEU A 102 -0.99 -10.91 -1.86
CA LEU A 102 -0.59 -11.59 -3.09
C LEU A 102 0.78 -11.07 -3.49
N ASN A 103 1.72 -11.99 -3.61
CA ASN A 103 3.04 -11.73 -4.19
C ASN A 103 3.05 -12.43 -5.54
N GLY A 104 3.27 -11.65 -6.61
CA GLY A 104 3.43 -12.15 -7.97
C GLY A 104 4.81 -12.72 -8.21
#